data_AF-A0A7G5DM29-F1
#
_entry.id   AF-A0A7G5DM29-F1
#
_cell.length_a   1.000
_cell.length_b   1.000
_cell.length_c   1.000
_cell.angle_alpha   90.00
_cell.angle_beta   90.00
_cell.angle_gamma   90.00
#
_symmetry.space_group_name_H-M   'P 1'
#
loop_
_entity.id
_entity.type
_entity.pdbx_description
1 polymer ?
#
loop_
_entity_poly.entity_id
_entity_poly.type
_entity_poly.pdbx_seq_one_letter_code
_entity_poly.pdbx_strand_id
1 'polypeptide(L)'
;MNESTQDRRRRLSRARSARYRKNKRDQVARVKGVKFKGVFGAGTMADLEHIRAECGCQNIEETIALMVRFVAASVRLDPLAVRAAMNPRNPV
;
A
#
# COMPACT_ATOMS: atom_id res chain seq x y z
N MET A 1 16.04 23.94 -32.04
CA MET A 1 16.11 24.44 -30.65
C MET A 1 16.86 23.42 -29.81
N ASN A 2 18.12 23.69 -29.42
CA ASN A 2 18.85 22.82 -28.50
C ASN A 2 18.41 23.13 -27.08
N GLU A 3 17.66 22.21 -26.46
CA GLU A 3 17.25 22.30 -25.05
C GLU A 3 18.51 22.31 -24.17
N SER A 4 18.66 23.30 -23.29
CA SER A 4 19.78 23.31 -22.35
C SER A 4 19.69 22.11 -21.40
N THR A 5 20.82 21.62 -20.90
CA THR A 5 20.86 20.51 -19.93
C THR A 5 20.03 20.82 -18.68
N GLN A 6 19.97 22.09 -18.29
CA GLN A 6 19.19 22.56 -17.15
C GLN A 6 17.68 22.50 -17.42
N ASP A 7 17.25 22.92 -18.61
CA ASP A 7 15.85 22.87 -19.02
C ASP A 7 15.37 21.43 -19.16
N ARG A 8 16.21 20.55 -19.72
CA ARG A 8 15.96 19.11 -19.79
C ARG A 8 15.75 18.50 -18.40
N ARG A 9 16.61 18.83 -17.43
CA ARG A 9 16.47 18.36 -16.04
C ARG A 9 15.17 18.86 -15.40
N ARG A 10 14.82 20.14 -15.57
CA ARG A 10 13.57 20.72 -15.04
C ARG A 10 12.34 20.06 -15.66
N ARG A 11 12.33 19.82 -16.98
CA ARG A 11 11.25 19.12 -17.67
C ARG A 11 11.07 17.69 -17.16
N LEU A 12 12.16 16.93 -17.04
CA LEU A 12 12.12 15.55 -16.53
C LEU A 12 11.64 15.48 -15.08
N SER A 13 12.09 16.40 -14.22
CA SER A 13 11.62 16.49 -12.83
C SER A 13 10.12 16.77 -12.76
N ARG A 14 9.63 17.77 -13.53
CA ARG A 14 8.19 18.06 -13.63
C ARG A 14 7.39 16.85 -14.13
N ALA A 15 7.89 16.15 -15.13
CA ALA A 15 7.26 14.94 -15.68
C ALA A 15 7.18 13.82 -14.63
N ARG A 16 8.25 13.58 -13.87
CA ARG A 16 8.27 12.60 -12.76
C ARG A 16 7.25 12.96 -11.69
N SER A 17 7.23 14.22 -11.25
CA SER A 17 6.28 14.70 -10.24
C SER A 17 4.83 14.61 -10.73
N ALA A 18 4.57 14.90 -12.00
CA ALA A 18 3.25 14.75 -12.60
C ALA A 18 2.80 13.27 -12.63
N ARG A 19 3.68 12.36 -13.06
CA ARG A 19 3.42 10.91 -13.04
C ARG A 19 3.15 10.42 -11.62
N TYR A 20 3.98 10.80 -10.65
CA TYR A 20 3.78 10.44 -9.24
C TYR A 20 2.41 10.91 -8.71
N ARG A 21 2.05 12.18 -8.95
CA ARG A 21 0.75 12.72 -8.52
C ARG A 21 -0.43 12.05 -9.22
N LYS A 22 -0.29 11.67 -10.48
CA LYS A 22 -1.31 10.90 -11.20
C LYS A 22 -1.48 9.53 -10.55
N ASN A 23 -0.40 8.76 -10.45
CA ASN A 23 -0.41 7.42 -9.87
C ASN A 23 -0.98 7.42 -8.44
N LYS A 24 -0.62 8.40 -7.62
CA LYS A 24 -1.14 8.56 -6.26
C LYS A 24 -2.65 8.83 -6.23
N ARG A 25 -3.17 9.67 -7.13
CA ARG A 25 -4.61 9.93 -7.24
C ARG A 25 -5.36 8.68 -7.71
N ASP A 26 -4.84 8.00 -8.72
CA ASP A 26 -5.43 6.77 -9.27
C ASP A 26 -5.45 5.65 -8.22
N GLN A 27 -4.40 5.56 -7.41
CA GLN A 27 -4.34 4.64 -6.28
C GLN A 27 -5.42 4.96 -5.23
N VAL A 28 -5.50 6.21 -4.76
CA VAL A 28 -6.50 6.63 -3.76
C VAL A 28 -7.91 6.34 -4.25
N ALA A 29 -8.21 6.61 -5.53
CA ALA A 29 -9.50 6.30 -6.15
C ALA A 29 -9.79 4.78 -6.15
N ARG A 30 -8.82 3.95 -6.53
CA ARG A 30 -8.95 2.48 -6.57
C ARG A 30 -9.21 1.88 -5.18
N VAL A 31 -8.50 2.34 -4.16
CA VAL A 31 -8.60 1.80 -2.80
C VAL A 31 -9.68 2.48 -1.96
N LYS A 32 -10.27 3.58 -2.44
CA LYS A 32 -11.16 4.48 -1.68
C LYS A 32 -10.52 4.96 -0.38
N GLY A 33 -9.24 5.34 -0.47
CA GLY A 33 -8.38 5.54 0.69
C GLY A 33 -8.74 6.78 1.52
N VAL A 34 -8.86 6.61 2.83
CA VAL A 34 -8.82 7.69 3.83
C VAL A 34 -7.42 7.73 4.47
N LYS A 35 -6.97 8.91 4.89
CA LYS A 35 -5.64 9.03 5.53
C LYS A 35 -5.66 8.35 6.90
N PHE A 36 -4.72 7.44 7.11
CA PHE A 36 -4.46 6.78 8.40
C PHE A 36 -2.98 6.97 8.75
N LYS A 37 -2.66 7.24 10.02
CA LYS A 37 -1.30 7.33 10.53
C LYS A 37 -1.12 6.32 11.66
N GLY A 38 -0.23 5.36 11.47
CA GLY A 38 0.10 4.32 12.45
C GLY A 38 1.62 4.18 12.62
N VAL A 39 2.03 3.52 13.70
CA VAL A 39 3.42 3.12 13.95
C VAL A 39 3.47 1.60 13.86
N PHE A 40 4.34 1.09 13.00
CA PHE A 40 4.60 -0.35 12.85
C PHE A 40 6.00 -0.68 13.35
N GLY A 41 6.14 -1.80 14.04
CA GLY A 41 7.45 -2.34 14.40
C GLY A 41 8.24 -2.80 13.17
N ALA A 42 9.55 -2.97 13.31
CA ALA A 42 10.42 -3.37 12.21
C ALA A 42 10.01 -4.73 11.60
N GLY A 43 9.65 -5.71 12.44
CA GLY A 43 9.16 -7.02 11.97
C GLY A 43 7.90 -6.90 11.13
N THR A 44 6.87 -6.19 11.63
CA THR A 44 5.63 -5.96 10.90
C THR A 44 5.85 -5.25 9.56
N MET A 45 6.80 -4.32 9.49
CA MET A 45 7.14 -3.67 8.22
C MET A 45 7.78 -4.63 7.23
N ALA A 46 8.63 -5.56 7.70
CA ALA A 46 9.21 -6.60 6.84
C ALA A 46 8.13 -7.54 6.29
N ASP A 47 7.18 -7.95 7.14
CA ASP A 47 6.05 -8.80 6.73
C ASP A 47 5.16 -8.09 5.70
N LEU A 48 4.86 -6.81 5.93
CA LEU A 48 4.08 -6.01 4.98
C LEU A 48 4.76 -5.88 3.63
N GLU A 49 6.09 -5.72 3.60
CA GLU A 49 6.83 -5.67 2.34
C GLU A 49 6.93 -7.01 1.63
N HIS A 50 7.05 -8.11 2.39
CA HIS A 50 6.98 -9.45 1.84
C HIS A 50 5.62 -9.69 1.15
N ILE A 51 4.51 -9.41 1.86
CA ILE A 51 3.16 -9.54 1.30
C ILE A 51 2.97 -8.62 0.09
N ARG A 52 3.46 -7.37 0.14
CA ARG A 52 3.37 -6.44 -0.99
C ARG A 52 4.02 -7.04 -2.24
N ALA A 53 5.24 -7.59 -2.08
CA ALA A 53 5.97 -8.20 -3.18
C ALA A 53 5.24 -9.41 -3.77
N GLU A 54 4.77 -10.32 -2.91
CA GLU A 54 4.08 -11.54 -3.32
C GLU A 54 2.73 -11.26 -4.00
N CYS A 55 1.96 -10.32 -3.46
CA CYS A 55 0.66 -9.92 -4.02
C CYS A 55 0.77 -8.92 -5.19
N GLY A 56 1.98 -8.52 -5.60
CA GLY A 56 2.18 -7.55 -6.68
C GLY A 56 1.59 -6.16 -6.40
N CYS A 57 1.46 -5.79 -5.13
CA CYS A 57 0.88 -4.51 -4.73
C CYS A 57 1.84 -3.35 -5.01
N GLN A 58 1.29 -2.19 -5.39
CA GLN A 58 2.12 -1.04 -5.77
C GLN A 58 2.84 -0.42 -4.56
N ASN A 59 2.24 -0.50 -3.37
CA ASN A 59 2.81 0.00 -2.12
C ASN A 59 2.10 -0.64 -0.91
N ILE A 60 2.58 -0.29 0.28
CA ILE A 60 2.06 -0.78 1.55
C ILE A 60 0.61 -0.36 1.78
N GLU A 61 0.20 0.84 1.37
CA GLU A 61 -1.19 1.29 1.57
C GLU A 61 -2.19 0.45 0.76
N GLU A 62 -1.86 0.11 -0.49
CA GLU A 62 -2.66 -0.83 -1.29
C GLU A 62 -2.68 -2.22 -0.65
N THR A 63 -1.53 -2.68 -0.15
CA THR A 63 -1.39 -3.98 0.51
C THR A 63 -2.29 -4.07 1.73
N ILE A 64 -2.24 -3.09 2.64
CA ILE A 64 -3.10 -3.03 3.83
C ILE A 64 -4.58 -3.00 3.43
N ALA A 65 -4.95 -2.19 2.44
CA ALA A 65 -6.35 -2.09 2.02
C ALA A 65 -6.90 -3.44 1.50
N LEU A 66 -6.10 -4.19 0.74
CA LEU A 66 -6.49 -5.51 0.23
C LEU A 66 -6.48 -6.56 1.34
N MET A 67 -5.47 -6.56 2.21
CA MET A 67 -5.43 -7.45 3.39
C MET A 67 -6.67 -7.28 4.26
N VAL A 68 -7.07 -6.04 4.57
CA VAL A 68 -8.27 -5.77 5.38
C VAL A 68 -9.54 -6.29 4.69
N ARG A 69 -9.66 -6.11 3.36
CA ARG A 69 -10.81 -6.64 2.61
C ARG A 69 -10.85 -8.16 2.62
N PHE A 70 -9.69 -8.80 2.48
CA PHE A 70 -9.57 -10.25 2.57
C PHE A 70 -9.98 -10.75 3.96
N VAL A 71 -9.42 -10.20 5.03
CA VAL A 71 -9.79 -10.56 6.40
C VAL A 71 -11.29 -10.33 6.65
N ALA A 72 -11.84 -9.21 6.19
CA ALA A 72 -13.27 -8.94 6.32
C ALA A 72 -14.14 -9.96 5.56
N ALA A 73 -13.69 -10.45 4.40
CA ALA A 73 -14.37 -11.54 3.68
C ALA A 73 -14.27 -12.86 4.46
N SER A 74 -13.09 -13.18 5.00
CA SER A 74 -12.87 -14.37 5.84
C SER A 74 -13.72 -14.35 7.11
N VAL A 75 -13.87 -13.20 7.76
CA VAL A 75 -14.75 -13.03 8.93
C VAL A 75 -16.21 -13.31 8.58
N ARG A 76 -16.67 -12.92 7.39
CA ARG A 76 -18.05 -13.23 6.94
C ARG A 76 -18.25 -14.70 6.65
N LEU A 77 -17.21 -15.39 6.18
CA LEU A 77 -17.25 -16.80 5.85
C LEU A 77 -17.17 -17.69 7.10
N ASP A 78 -16.17 -17.44 7.96
CA ASP A 78 -15.95 -18.17 9.21
C ASP A 78 -15.42 -17.23 10.31
N PRO A 79 -16.32 -16.64 11.11
CA PRO A 79 -15.93 -15.75 12.20
C PRO A 79 -15.11 -16.44 13.30
N LEU A 80 -15.30 -17.75 13.51
CA LEU A 80 -14.65 -18.49 14.61
C LEU A 80 -13.20 -18.81 14.25
N ALA A 81 -12.94 -19.25 13.03
CA ALA A 81 -11.58 -19.49 12.54
C ALA A 81 -10.74 -18.20 12.59
N VAL A 82 -11.30 -17.07 12.13
CA VAL A 82 -10.57 -15.79 12.18
C VAL A 82 -10.32 -15.34 13.62
N ARG A 83 -11.30 -15.52 14.53
CA ARG A 83 -11.11 -15.22 15.96
C ARG A 83 -9.99 -16.04 16.58
N ALA A 84 -9.91 -17.33 16.26
CA ALA A 84 -8.85 -18.21 16.74
C ALA A 84 -7.48 -17.78 16.20
N ALA A 85 -7.39 -17.48 14.91
CA ALA A 85 -6.15 -17.06 14.24
C ALA A 85 -5.66 -15.68 14.70
N MET A 86 -6.56 -14.73 14.96
CA MET A 86 -6.22 -13.38 15.41
C MET A 86 -6.24 -13.22 16.94
N ASN A 87 -6.14 -14.31 17.69
CA ASN A 87 -6.14 -14.25 19.15
C ASN A 87 -4.88 -13.52 19.65
N PRO A 88 -5.00 -12.33 20.27
CA PRO A 88 -3.83 -11.55 20.71
C PRO A 88 -3.04 -12.24 21.83
N ARG A 89 -3.57 -13.31 22.42
CA ARG A 89 -2.89 -14.12 23.45
C ARG A 89 -2.15 -15.32 22.87
N ASN A 90 -2.27 -15.57 21.56
CA ASN A 90 -1.53 -16.61 20.86
C ASN A 90 -0.70 -15.95 19.75
N PRO A 91 0.54 -15.55 20.04
CA PRO A 91 1.40 -14.93 19.03
C PRO A 91 1.75 -15.99 17.98
N VAL A 92 1.25 -15.79 16.77
CA VAL A 92 1.75 -16.49 15.57
C VAL A 92 3.12 -15.93 15.22
#